data_AF-A0A933HRJ9-F1
#
_entry.id   AF-A0A933HRJ9-F1
#
_cell.length_a   1.000
_cell.length_b   1.000
_cell.length_c   1.000
_cell.angle_alpha   90.00
_cell.angle_beta   90.00
_cell.angle_gamma   90.00
#
_symmetry.space_group_name_H-M   'P 1'
#
loop_
_entity.id
_entity.type
_entity.pdbx_description
1 polymer ?
#
loop_
_entity_poly.entity_id
_entity_poly.type
_entity_poly.pdbx_seq_one_letter_code
_entity_poly.pdbx_strand_id
1 'polypeptide(L)'
;MPMFVRALHPLLLFVMFAIALVWSTSAFAASAATFTVNATDDVVNGGGCDAAHCSLREAINASNASVGVQDTIRFKIKKAGNLNCNSATGVCQIMLASALPTLGDSVIIDGYSQPGASPNTLNLGNDAKIKIVLDCNLLNINGLTLNANTSTIKGLSIVRCNGNGISVLGDTNALEGNFIGLAPDGSQQANTTGIQVLSASTNRIGGIPVARNIISGNNGAGISVINSPLTVIQGNYIGASPQGTAALGNGGDGVFLSGSDLCTLGGQGVQARNVIAANGGEGIGLGNGSDNNLISGNFIGVGANGKISLGNQNGIFISGAFSQSGPKSNTIMKNRIGNNSGAGIWIQDVTNTYSTDNAFSSNSIFSNGALGIDLRAPGASGNDPGDGDTGENGMQNYPVLNSAKKTATGATIKGALNSKANGTYQLEFFAAAACDASGNGEGKKFLGKLNVTADASGNASFTFKTTKKVKQGQAVTATATEVVSSDLRSTSEFSQCRTLQ
;
A
#
# COMPACT_ATOMS: atom_id res chain seq x y z
N MET A 1 52.53 29.43 71.50
CA MET A 1 53.73 28.86 72.15
C MET A 1 53.26 27.86 73.21
N PRO A 2 53.90 26.70 73.45
CA PRO A 2 54.75 25.83 72.62
C PRO A 2 54.09 24.43 72.41
N MET A 3 54.41 23.70 71.34
CA MET A 3 55.27 22.50 71.34
C MET A 3 55.15 21.58 72.58
N PHE A 4 54.78 20.31 72.38
CA PHE A 4 55.66 19.18 72.71
C PHE A 4 55.27 17.91 71.93
N VAL A 5 56.31 17.32 71.35
CA VAL A 5 56.43 16.04 70.64
C VAL A 5 56.80 14.99 71.71
N ARG A 6 56.29 13.74 71.77
CA ARG A 6 56.73 12.53 71.02
C ARG A 6 56.13 11.27 71.71
N ALA A 7 56.02 10.16 70.97
CA ALA A 7 55.94 8.72 71.36
C ALA A 7 54.64 8.02 70.89
N LEU A 8 54.58 6.77 70.42
CA LEU A 8 55.52 5.71 70.03
C LEU A 8 54.67 4.67 69.24
N HIS A 9 55.21 4.13 68.15
CA HIS A 9 54.93 2.82 67.50
C HIS A 9 53.54 2.44 66.89
N PRO A 10 53.54 1.68 65.77
CA PRO A 10 52.41 1.54 64.86
C PRO A 10 51.62 0.24 65.07
N LEU A 11 50.30 0.31 64.96
CA LEU A 11 49.43 -0.87 64.85
C LEU A 11 49.11 -1.13 63.37
N LEU A 12 49.29 -2.39 62.96
CA LEU A 12 49.02 -2.96 61.64
C LEU A 12 47.65 -2.55 61.07
N LEU A 13 47.64 -2.09 59.81
CA LEU A 13 46.49 -2.23 58.92
C LEU A 13 46.97 -2.93 57.64
N PHE A 14 46.68 -4.23 57.52
CA PHE A 14 46.84 -4.98 56.27
C PHE A 14 45.76 -4.50 55.29
N VAL A 15 46.14 -3.68 54.30
CA VAL A 15 45.30 -3.41 53.13
C VAL A 15 45.46 -4.58 52.16
N MET A 16 44.47 -5.48 52.11
CA MET A 16 44.35 -6.45 51.03
C MET A 16 43.99 -5.71 49.74
N PHE A 17 44.95 -5.55 48.84
CA PHE A 17 44.68 -5.21 47.45
C PHE A 17 44.12 -6.46 46.74
N ALA A 18 42.80 -6.55 46.60
CA ALA A 18 42.19 -7.46 45.65
C ALA A 18 42.40 -6.89 44.24
N ILE A 19 43.33 -7.47 43.48
CA ILE A 19 43.39 -7.26 42.03
C ILE A 19 42.18 -7.97 41.44
N ALA A 20 41.08 -7.25 41.25
CA ALA A 20 40.00 -7.71 40.41
C ALA A 20 40.51 -7.68 38.96
N LEU A 21 40.97 -8.84 38.48
CA LEU A 21 41.27 -9.06 37.09
C LEU A 21 39.93 -9.00 36.34
N VAL A 22 39.54 -7.82 35.86
CA VAL A 22 38.42 -7.65 34.95
C VAL A 22 38.86 -8.29 33.64
N TRP A 23 38.48 -9.55 33.44
CA TRP A 23 38.41 -10.12 32.10
C TRP A 23 37.33 -9.32 31.39
N SER A 24 37.71 -8.25 30.70
CA SER A 24 36.87 -7.71 29.64
C SER A 24 36.81 -8.80 28.59
N THR A 25 35.81 -9.67 28.69
CA THR A 25 35.39 -10.44 27.53
C THR A 25 34.98 -9.39 26.51
N SER A 26 35.88 -9.11 25.59
CA SER A 26 35.54 -8.43 24.35
C SER A 26 34.45 -9.33 23.76
N ALA A 27 33.19 -8.93 23.92
CA ALA A 27 32.12 -9.53 23.17
C ALA A 27 32.48 -9.24 21.71
N PHE A 28 33.06 -10.22 21.03
CA PHE A 28 33.19 -10.16 19.59
C PHE A 28 31.78 -9.91 19.08
N ALA A 29 31.57 -8.78 18.39
CA ALA A 29 30.33 -8.58 17.67
C ALA A 29 30.14 -9.81 16.77
N ALA A 30 29.04 -10.52 16.94
CA ALA A 30 28.70 -11.60 16.02
C ALA A 30 28.75 -11.02 14.60
N SER A 31 29.32 -11.77 13.67
CA SER A 31 29.37 -11.36 12.27
C SER A 31 28.17 -11.96 11.55
N ALA A 32 27.52 -11.17 10.68
CA ALA A 32 26.43 -11.65 9.84
C ALA A 32 26.88 -12.89 9.04
N ALA A 33 26.13 -13.98 9.19
CA ALA A 33 26.36 -15.22 8.50
C ALA A 33 25.65 -15.26 7.14
N THR A 34 26.07 -16.18 6.28
CA THR A 34 25.35 -16.48 5.05
C THR A 34 25.03 -17.96 4.94
N PHE A 35 23.74 -18.29 5.06
CA PHE A 35 23.22 -19.64 4.92
C PHE A 35 22.81 -19.90 3.47
N THR A 36 23.25 -21.01 2.89
CA THR A 36 23.03 -21.32 1.46
C THR A 36 22.13 -22.53 1.33
N VAL A 37 20.85 -22.28 1.06
CA VAL A 37 19.86 -23.32 0.77
C VAL A 37 20.26 -24.06 -0.51
N ASN A 38 20.46 -25.36 -0.41
CA ASN A 38 20.91 -26.22 -1.50
C ASN A 38 19.99 -27.43 -1.74
N ALA A 39 18.95 -27.61 -0.91
CA ALA A 39 17.93 -28.64 -1.02
C ALA A 39 16.52 -28.04 -1.17
N THR A 40 15.57 -28.84 -1.66
CA THR A 40 14.16 -28.45 -1.83
C THR A 40 13.21 -29.16 -0.87
N ASP A 41 13.73 -30.07 -0.05
CA ASP A 41 12.94 -30.73 0.96
C ASP A 41 12.69 -29.79 2.15
N ASP A 42 11.74 -30.18 2.99
CA ASP A 42 11.37 -29.48 4.21
C ASP A 42 11.59 -30.40 5.42
N VAL A 43 12.83 -30.86 5.60
CA VAL A 43 13.17 -31.84 6.64
C VAL A 43 13.24 -31.16 8.01
N VAL A 44 12.55 -31.73 8.99
CA VAL A 44 12.69 -31.36 10.40
C VAL A 44 13.82 -32.22 10.98
N ASN A 45 14.95 -31.60 11.35
CA ASN A 45 16.16 -32.22 11.93
C ASN A 45 17.15 -32.90 10.94
N GLY A 46 17.46 -32.25 9.80
CA GLY A 46 18.40 -32.78 8.79
C GLY A 46 19.90 -32.67 9.09
N GLY A 47 20.30 -32.25 10.31
CA GLY A 47 21.71 -32.14 10.70
C GLY A 47 22.28 -30.71 10.64
N GLY A 48 21.49 -29.72 10.23
CA GLY A 48 21.88 -28.30 10.19
C GLY A 48 22.09 -27.80 8.77
N CYS A 49 22.34 -26.50 8.60
CA CYS A 49 22.56 -25.90 7.28
C CYS A 49 24.06 -25.91 6.93
N ASP A 50 24.48 -26.82 6.06
CA ASP A 50 25.85 -26.93 5.59
C ASP A 50 25.98 -27.16 4.07
N ALA A 51 27.21 -27.47 3.61
CA ALA A 51 27.50 -27.67 2.19
C ALA A 51 26.96 -29.00 1.63
N ALA A 52 26.70 -30.00 2.48
CA ALA A 52 26.12 -31.27 2.10
C ALA A 52 24.59 -31.16 2.01
N HIS A 53 23.97 -30.50 2.98
CA HIS A 53 22.54 -30.31 3.03
C HIS A 53 22.17 -29.01 3.74
N CYS A 54 21.26 -28.24 3.15
CA CYS A 54 20.61 -27.12 3.80
C CYS A 54 19.26 -26.86 3.14
N SER A 55 18.20 -27.20 3.85
CA SER A 55 16.82 -26.79 3.55
C SER A 55 16.57 -25.33 3.98
N LEU A 56 15.48 -24.73 3.49
CA LEU A 56 15.08 -23.39 3.93
C LEU A 56 14.78 -23.35 5.43
N ARG A 57 14.16 -24.40 5.97
CA ARG A 57 13.89 -24.53 7.41
C ARG A 57 15.15 -24.50 8.24
N GLU A 58 16.18 -25.24 7.83
CA GLU A 58 17.48 -25.25 8.52
C GLU A 58 18.18 -23.90 8.44
N ALA A 59 18.15 -23.24 7.28
CA ALA A 59 18.71 -21.90 7.12
C ALA A 59 18.02 -20.88 8.03
N ILE A 60 16.69 -20.94 8.15
CA ILE A 60 15.92 -20.07 9.05
C ILE A 60 16.27 -20.35 10.51
N ASN A 61 16.31 -21.62 10.94
CA ASN A 61 16.68 -21.98 12.31
C ASN A 61 18.11 -21.52 12.65
N ALA A 62 19.05 -21.66 11.71
CA ALA A 62 20.41 -21.22 11.91
C ALA A 62 20.51 -19.69 12.02
N SER A 63 19.77 -18.95 11.19
CA SER A 63 19.72 -17.49 11.29
C SER A 63 19.06 -16.99 12.58
N ASN A 64 17.95 -17.62 13.00
CA ASN A 64 17.31 -17.30 14.28
C ASN A 64 18.23 -17.56 15.49
N ALA A 65 19.23 -18.43 15.37
CA ALA A 65 20.21 -18.68 16.42
C ALA A 65 21.32 -17.61 16.48
N SER A 66 21.46 -16.79 15.44
CA SER A 66 22.46 -15.73 15.30
C SER A 66 21.92 -14.36 15.74
N VAL A 67 21.48 -14.27 17.00
CA VAL A 67 20.75 -13.09 17.53
C VAL A 67 21.52 -11.78 17.40
N GLY A 68 20.86 -10.74 16.88
CA GLY A 68 21.32 -9.35 16.86
C GLY A 68 22.14 -8.98 15.63
N VAL A 69 22.20 -9.85 14.61
CA VAL A 69 22.86 -9.57 13.33
C VAL A 69 21.91 -9.83 12.17
N GLN A 70 22.05 -9.08 11.08
CA GLN A 70 21.27 -9.33 9.87
C GLN A 70 21.97 -10.37 8.99
N ASP A 71 21.55 -11.63 9.10
CA ASP A 71 22.08 -12.68 8.25
C ASP A 71 21.51 -12.63 6.83
N THR A 72 22.12 -13.38 5.92
CA THR A 72 21.60 -13.61 4.57
C THR A 72 21.31 -15.08 4.34
N ILE A 73 20.08 -15.42 3.99
CA ILE A 73 19.70 -16.70 3.41
C ILE A 73 19.68 -16.54 1.89
N ARG A 74 20.54 -17.29 1.21
CA ARG A 74 20.64 -17.35 -0.26
C ARG A 74 20.37 -18.77 -0.75
N PHE A 75 20.14 -18.91 -2.05
CA PHE A 75 19.80 -20.17 -2.70
C PHE A 75 20.85 -20.55 -3.73
N LYS A 76 21.26 -21.82 -3.71
CA LYS A 76 22.13 -22.45 -4.71
C LYS A 76 21.70 -23.90 -4.91
N ILE A 77 20.41 -24.10 -5.12
CA ILE A 77 19.82 -25.43 -5.33
C ILE A 77 20.27 -25.94 -6.69
N LYS A 78 20.94 -27.09 -6.71
CA LYS A 78 21.34 -27.75 -7.95
C LYS A 78 20.15 -28.50 -8.53
N LYS A 79 19.94 -28.36 -9.84
CA LYS A 79 18.91 -29.14 -10.56
C LYS A 79 19.20 -30.64 -10.53
N ALA A 80 20.46 -31.02 -10.71
CA ALA A 80 20.88 -32.41 -10.70
C ALA A 80 20.71 -32.99 -9.29
N GLY A 81 19.98 -34.10 -9.19
CA GLY A 81 19.66 -34.75 -7.91
C GLY A 81 18.46 -34.16 -7.18
N ASN A 82 17.78 -33.14 -7.74
CA ASN A 82 16.62 -32.52 -7.13
C ASN A 82 15.37 -32.66 -8.01
N LEU A 83 14.46 -33.55 -7.62
CA LEU A 83 13.26 -33.89 -8.39
C LEU A 83 12.25 -32.74 -8.48
N ASN A 84 12.33 -31.76 -7.57
CA ASN A 84 11.42 -30.61 -7.53
C ASN A 84 11.98 -29.40 -8.29
N CYS A 85 13.07 -29.57 -9.03
CA CYS A 85 13.61 -28.55 -9.93
C CYS A 85 13.27 -28.88 -11.38
N ASN A 86 12.48 -28.02 -12.02
CA ASN A 86 12.19 -28.14 -13.44
C ASN A 86 13.47 -27.92 -14.27
N SER A 87 13.87 -28.92 -15.05
CA SER A 87 15.12 -28.89 -15.82
C SER A 87 15.14 -27.79 -16.89
N ALA A 88 14.01 -27.59 -17.57
CA ALA A 88 13.86 -26.61 -18.65
C ALA A 88 13.86 -25.17 -18.14
N THR A 89 13.06 -24.88 -17.11
CA THR A 89 12.90 -23.50 -16.60
C THR A 89 13.92 -23.15 -15.53
N GLY A 90 14.47 -24.14 -14.82
CA GLY A 90 15.32 -23.97 -13.64
C GLY A 90 14.59 -23.46 -12.40
N VAL A 91 13.26 -23.51 -12.40
CA VAL A 91 12.45 -23.23 -11.21
C VAL A 91 12.53 -24.43 -10.27
N CYS A 92 12.89 -24.18 -9.02
CA CYS A 92 12.91 -25.17 -7.94
C CYS A 92 11.80 -24.88 -6.95
N GLN A 93 11.03 -25.91 -6.61
CA GLN A 93 9.88 -25.82 -5.72
C GLN A 93 10.21 -26.47 -4.37
N ILE A 94 10.12 -25.69 -3.30
CA ILE A 94 10.22 -26.14 -1.92
C ILE A 94 8.80 -26.41 -1.45
N MET A 95 8.44 -27.68 -1.33
CA MET A 95 7.13 -28.10 -0.86
C MET A 95 7.17 -28.24 0.66
N LEU A 96 6.40 -27.40 1.36
CA LEU A 96 6.36 -27.41 2.82
C LEU A 96 5.60 -28.62 3.36
N ALA A 97 6.18 -29.25 4.37
CA ALA A 97 5.57 -30.33 5.15
C ALA A 97 4.88 -29.80 6.42
N SER A 98 5.31 -28.64 6.92
CA SER A 98 4.71 -27.95 8.07
C SER A 98 5.01 -26.45 8.02
N ALA A 99 4.42 -25.65 8.92
CA ALA A 99 4.74 -24.23 9.02
C ALA A 99 6.26 -24.03 9.19
N LEU A 100 6.88 -23.15 8.40
CA LEU A 100 8.27 -22.77 8.60
C LEU A 100 8.45 -22.11 9.98
N PRO A 101 9.64 -22.19 10.60
CA PRO A 101 9.90 -21.44 11.81
C PRO A 101 9.72 -19.95 11.55
N THR A 102 9.12 -19.23 12.50
CA THR A 102 8.99 -17.77 12.43
C THR A 102 10.37 -17.14 12.31
N LEU A 103 10.52 -16.14 11.43
CA LEU A 103 11.73 -15.32 11.34
C LEU A 103 11.75 -14.42 12.57
N GLY A 104 12.58 -14.78 13.55
CA GLY A 104 12.68 -14.15 14.87
C GLY A 104 13.80 -13.11 14.98
N ASP A 105 14.78 -13.18 14.08
CA ASP A 105 15.85 -12.17 13.95
C ASP A 105 15.92 -11.60 12.53
N SER A 106 16.56 -10.43 12.40
CA SER A 106 16.70 -9.71 11.13
C SER A 106 17.39 -10.59 10.10
N VAL A 107 16.78 -10.74 8.91
CA VAL A 107 17.34 -11.60 7.87
C VAL A 107 17.01 -11.09 6.47
N ILE A 108 17.96 -11.25 5.55
CA ILE A 108 17.73 -11.10 4.12
C ILE A 108 17.48 -12.48 3.52
N ILE A 109 16.27 -12.77 3.05
CA ILE A 109 16.00 -13.93 2.20
C ILE A 109 16.06 -13.50 0.74
N ASP A 110 17.13 -13.91 0.05
CA ASP A 110 17.44 -13.51 -1.32
C ASP A 110 17.16 -14.64 -2.33
N GLY A 111 15.93 -14.76 -2.80
CA GLY A 111 15.56 -15.68 -3.88
C GLY A 111 16.23 -15.39 -5.23
N TYR A 112 16.69 -14.15 -5.47
CA TYR A 112 17.41 -13.77 -6.68
C TYR A 112 18.84 -14.31 -6.73
N SER A 113 19.36 -14.82 -5.61
CA SER A 113 20.65 -15.51 -5.58
C SER A 113 20.65 -16.89 -6.26
N GLN A 114 19.48 -17.49 -6.49
CA GLN A 114 19.37 -18.77 -7.20
C GLN A 114 19.87 -18.63 -8.65
N PRO A 115 20.75 -19.53 -9.15
CA PRO A 115 21.24 -19.46 -10.52
C PRO A 115 20.15 -19.34 -11.58
N GLY A 116 20.26 -18.30 -12.42
CA GLY A 116 19.31 -18.00 -13.50
C GLY A 116 18.13 -17.11 -13.08
N ALA A 117 18.06 -16.69 -11.82
CA ALA A 117 17.13 -15.67 -11.35
C ALA A 117 17.63 -14.26 -11.69
N SER A 118 16.70 -13.30 -11.81
CA SER A 118 17.02 -11.89 -12.01
C SER A 118 15.87 -10.99 -11.56
N PRO A 119 16.13 -9.84 -10.93
CA PRO A 119 15.09 -8.88 -10.57
C PRO A 119 14.49 -8.22 -11.80
N ASN A 120 13.31 -7.63 -11.62
CA ASN A 120 12.65 -6.87 -12.68
C ASN A 120 13.44 -5.60 -13.04
N THR A 121 13.57 -5.32 -14.33
CA THR A 121 14.22 -4.13 -14.89
C THR A 121 13.22 -3.18 -15.55
N LEU A 122 12.00 -3.63 -15.84
CA LEU A 122 11.04 -2.85 -16.59
C LEU A 122 10.34 -1.80 -15.71
N ASN A 123 10.28 -0.55 -16.19
CA ASN A 123 9.43 0.47 -15.59
C ASN A 123 7.93 0.10 -15.69
N LEU A 124 7.54 -0.55 -16.78
CA LEU A 124 6.18 -1.00 -17.07
C LEU A 124 6.20 -2.50 -17.42
N GLY A 125 5.40 -3.30 -16.75
CA GLY A 125 5.42 -4.77 -16.86
C GLY A 125 6.33 -5.42 -15.83
N ASN A 126 6.66 -6.70 -16.00
CA ASN A 126 7.59 -7.38 -15.13
C ASN A 126 8.37 -8.43 -15.93
N ASP A 127 9.69 -8.38 -15.87
CA ASP A 127 10.62 -9.35 -16.49
C ASP A 127 11.47 -10.10 -15.45
N ALA A 128 11.08 -10.06 -14.17
CA ALA A 128 11.75 -10.81 -13.13
C ALA A 128 11.72 -12.30 -13.46
N LYS A 129 12.86 -12.96 -13.26
CA LYS A 129 12.99 -14.41 -13.36
C LYS A 129 12.98 -14.97 -11.95
N ILE A 130 11.81 -15.34 -11.45
CA ILE A 130 11.68 -16.04 -10.17
C ILE A 130 12.08 -17.51 -10.38
N LYS A 131 12.92 -18.04 -9.49
CA LYS A 131 13.43 -19.43 -9.55
C LYS A 131 13.16 -20.26 -8.31
N ILE A 132 12.71 -19.64 -7.23
CA ILE A 132 12.35 -20.34 -5.99
C ILE A 132 10.85 -20.19 -5.78
N VAL A 133 10.16 -21.33 -5.72
CA VAL A 133 8.76 -21.41 -5.33
C VAL A 133 8.69 -21.99 -3.93
N LEU A 134 8.10 -21.24 -3.01
CA LEU A 134 7.70 -21.71 -1.70
C LEU A 134 6.24 -22.14 -1.77
N ASP A 135 6.02 -23.43 -1.69
CA ASP A 135 4.70 -24.02 -1.86
C ASP A 135 4.22 -24.58 -0.53
N CYS A 136 3.17 -23.97 0.03
CA CYS A 136 2.57 -24.39 1.29
C CYS A 136 1.81 -25.71 1.24
N ASN A 137 1.72 -26.35 0.06
CA ASN A 137 1.09 -27.64 -0.14
C ASN A 137 -0.38 -27.71 0.32
N LEU A 138 -1.11 -26.60 0.18
CA LEU A 138 -2.49 -26.45 0.65
C LEU A 138 -2.65 -26.68 2.16
N LEU A 139 -1.56 -26.60 2.92
CA LEU A 139 -1.60 -26.65 4.38
C LEU A 139 -2.15 -25.34 4.94
N ASN A 140 -2.82 -25.43 6.10
CA ASN A 140 -3.32 -24.27 6.85
C ASN A 140 -2.19 -23.56 7.60
N ILE A 141 -1.26 -22.98 6.84
CA ILE A 141 -0.06 -22.31 7.31
C ILE A 141 0.16 -21.04 6.49
N ASN A 142 0.95 -20.12 7.05
CA ASN A 142 1.53 -19.03 6.25
C ASN A 142 2.75 -19.54 5.48
N GLY A 143 3.05 -18.92 4.34
CA GLY A 143 4.32 -19.19 3.63
C GLY A 143 5.52 -18.75 4.47
N LEU A 144 5.52 -17.50 4.91
CA LEU A 144 6.51 -16.96 5.85
C LEU A 144 5.82 -16.14 6.95
N THR A 145 6.35 -16.20 8.16
CA THR A 145 5.93 -15.34 9.29
C THR A 145 7.15 -14.55 9.78
N LEU A 146 7.07 -13.22 9.73
CA LEU A 146 8.14 -12.29 10.11
C LEU A 146 7.79 -11.65 11.45
N ASN A 147 8.35 -12.15 12.55
CA ASN A 147 8.30 -11.47 13.84
C ASN A 147 9.52 -10.55 14.07
N ALA A 148 10.57 -10.77 13.28
CA ALA A 148 11.75 -9.93 13.24
C ALA A 148 11.47 -8.54 12.70
N ASN A 149 12.31 -7.60 13.10
CA ASN A 149 12.37 -6.28 12.52
C ASN A 149 13.47 -6.22 11.44
N THR A 150 13.36 -5.29 10.50
CA THR A 150 14.43 -4.98 9.53
C THR A 150 14.81 -6.16 8.61
N SER A 151 13.93 -7.13 8.40
CA SER A 151 14.16 -8.22 7.44
C SER A 151 13.83 -7.79 6.01
N THR A 152 14.48 -8.42 5.03
CA THR A 152 14.16 -8.23 3.60
C THR A 152 13.84 -9.57 2.95
N ILE A 153 12.66 -9.71 2.35
CA ILE A 153 12.25 -10.89 1.60
C ILE A 153 12.14 -10.54 0.13
N LYS A 154 12.94 -11.19 -0.73
CA LYS A 154 12.96 -10.86 -2.14
C LYS A 154 13.09 -12.05 -3.08
N GLY A 155 12.49 -11.93 -4.27
CA GLY A 155 12.66 -12.86 -5.38
C GLY A 155 12.07 -14.25 -5.18
N LEU A 156 11.02 -14.39 -4.35
CA LEU A 156 10.30 -15.64 -4.13
C LEU A 156 8.96 -15.66 -4.86
N SER A 157 8.51 -16.84 -5.26
CA SER A 157 7.10 -17.13 -5.54
C SER A 157 6.51 -17.87 -4.35
N ILE A 158 5.40 -17.39 -3.77
CA ILE A 158 4.78 -18.00 -2.58
C ILE A 158 3.31 -18.31 -2.88
N VAL A 159 2.96 -19.60 -2.78
CA VAL A 159 1.74 -20.15 -3.38
C VAL A 159 1.09 -21.25 -2.53
N ARG A 160 -0.21 -21.47 -2.76
CA ARG A 160 -1.00 -22.57 -2.20
C ARG A 160 -1.05 -22.61 -0.67
N CYS A 161 -0.99 -21.47 0.00
CA CYS A 161 -1.12 -21.37 1.45
C CYS A 161 -2.59 -21.20 1.85
N ASN A 162 -3.16 -22.10 2.65
CA ASN A 162 -4.48 -21.86 3.25
C ASN A 162 -4.44 -20.81 4.38
N GLY A 163 -3.25 -20.28 4.69
CA GLY A 163 -3.05 -19.01 5.40
C GLY A 163 -2.58 -17.88 4.47
N ASN A 164 -1.84 -16.93 5.03
CA ASN A 164 -1.26 -15.81 4.29
C ASN A 164 -0.05 -16.26 3.47
N GLY A 165 0.20 -15.68 2.29
CA GLY A 165 1.47 -15.86 1.60
C GLY A 165 2.64 -15.39 2.49
N ILE A 166 2.56 -14.15 2.99
CA ILE A 166 3.49 -13.60 3.99
C ILE A 166 2.70 -12.93 5.11
N SER A 167 3.03 -13.26 6.37
CA SER A 167 2.53 -12.60 7.57
C SER A 167 3.64 -11.77 8.21
N VAL A 168 3.43 -10.47 8.38
CA VAL A 168 4.39 -9.52 8.95
C VAL A 168 3.85 -9.04 10.30
N LEU A 169 4.61 -9.33 11.36
CA LEU A 169 4.30 -9.02 12.77
C LEU A 169 5.37 -8.10 13.39
N GLY A 170 6.55 -7.97 12.76
CA GLY A 170 7.61 -7.05 13.15
C GLY A 170 7.70 -5.80 12.25
N ASP A 171 8.47 -4.84 12.71
CA ASP A 171 8.58 -3.50 12.12
C ASP A 171 9.68 -3.39 11.07
N THR A 172 9.56 -2.39 10.19
CA THR A 172 10.66 -1.98 9.29
C THR A 172 11.13 -3.10 8.33
N ASN A 173 10.27 -4.06 8.02
CA ASN A 173 10.56 -5.10 7.04
C ASN A 173 10.32 -4.62 5.61
N ALA A 174 11.05 -5.21 4.65
CA ALA A 174 10.92 -4.94 3.23
C ALA A 174 10.54 -6.20 2.44
N LEU A 175 9.44 -6.12 1.68
CA LEU A 175 9.00 -7.19 0.78
C LEU A 175 9.17 -6.72 -0.67
N GLU A 176 10.10 -7.33 -1.41
CA GLU A 176 10.59 -6.81 -2.69
C GLU A 176 10.60 -7.86 -3.81
N GLY A 177 9.97 -7.56 -4.94
CA GLY A 177 10.15 -8.36 -6.15
C GLY A 177 9.62 -9.80 -6.03
N ASN A 178 8.63 -10.04 -5.18
CA ASN A 178 8.03 -11.35 -4.96
C ASN A 178 6.78 -11.56 -5.83
N PHE A 179 6.47 -12.82 -6.13
CA PHE A 179 5.21 -13.25 -6.73
C PHE A 179 4.38 -13.94 -5.64
N ILE A 180 3.21 -13.40 -5.30
CA ILE A 180 2.38 -13.90 -4.20
C ILE A 180 1.01 -14.29 -4.74
N GLY A 181 0.71 -15.58 -4.68
CA GLY A 181 -0.48 -16.19 -5.29
C GLY A 181 -0.31 -16.57 -6.77
N LEU A 182 0.89 -16.38 -7.33
CA LEU A 182 1.24 -16.79 -8.69
C LEU A 182 2.52 -17.64 -8.69
N ALA A 183 2.53 -18.67 -9.54
CA ALA A 183 3.77 -19.36 -9.91
C ALA A 183 4.63 -18.48 -10.86
N PRO A 184 5.93 -18.79 -11.07
CA PRO A 184 6.82 -17.98 -11.89
C PRO A 184 6.42 -17.83 -13.36
N ASP A 185 5.55 -18.70 -13.88
CA ASP A 185 4.99 -18.61 -15.23
C ASP A 185 3.75 -17.71 -15.31
N GLY A 186 3.30 -17.15 -14.18
CA GLY A 186 2.11 -16.31 -14.07
C GLY A 186 0.80 -17.07 -13.85
N SER A 187 0.84 -18.40 -13.73
CA SER A 187 -0.36 -19.19 -13.38
C SER A 187 -0.80 -18.93 -11.93
N GLN A 188 -2.12 -18.83 -11.71
CA GLN A 188 -2.68 -18.57 -10.39
C GLN A 188 -2.62 -19.81 -9.51
N GLN A 189 -2.08 -19.64 -8.30
CA GLN A 189 -1.95 -20.66 -7.26
C GLN A 189 -2.21 -20.00 -5.90
N ALA A 190 -3.50 -19.85 -5.59
CA ALA A 190 -3.99 -18.98 -4.54
C ALA A 190 -3.42 -19.25 -3.15
N ASN A 191 -3.13 -18.17 -2.43
CA ASN A 191 -3.13 -18.18 -0.96
C ASN A 191 -4.49 -17.68 -0.44
N THR A 192 -4.74 -17.74 0.87
CA THR A 192 -5.91 -17.06 1.46
C THR A 192 -5.78 -15.55 1.30
N THR A 193 -4.78 -14.93 1.91
CA THR A 193 -4.41 -13.51 1.68
C THR A 193 -3.02 -13.47 1.09
N GLY A 194 -2.73 -12.52 0.21
CA GLY A 194 -1.37 -12.39 -0.33
C GLY A 194 -0.38 -12.02 0.77
N ILE A 195 -0.45 -10.78 1.26
CA ILE A 195 0.41 -10.26 2.33
C ILE A 195 -0.47 -9.70 3.45
N GLN A 196 -0.21 -10.11 4.69
CA GLN A 196 -0.79 -9.49 5.88
C GLN A 196 0.29 -8.76 6.68
N VAL A 197 0.02 -7.53 7.08
CA VAL A 197 0.78 -6.77 8.08
C VAL A 197 -0.14 -6.57 9.27
N LEU A 198 0.25 -7.04 10.45
CA LEU A 198 -0.59 -7.04 11.64
C LEU A 198 0.18 -6.53 12.85
N SER A 199 -0.32 -5.45 13.44
CA SER A 199 0.26 -4.81 14.62
C SER A 199 1.75 -4.46 14.45
N ALA A 200 2.13 -4.03 13.24
CA ALA A 200 3.52 -3.86 12.84
C ALA A 200 3.71 -2.60 11.99
N SER A 201 4.63 -1.73 12.41
CA SER A 201 4.81 -0.39 11.88
C SER A 201 5.96 -0.27 10.88
N THR A 202 5.89 0.75 10.03
CA THR A 202 7.02 1.18 9.18
C THR A 202 7.48 0.13 8.16
N ASN A 203 6.60 -0.80 7.78
CA ASN A 203 6.91 -1.84 6.81
C ASN A 203 6.83 -1.32 5.37
N ARG A 204 7.63 -1.87 4.45
CA ARG A 204 7.63 -1.50 3.03
C ARG A 204 7.28 -2.71 2.15
N ILE A 205 6.24 -2.56 1.35
CA ILE A 205 5.80 -3.53 0.36
C ILE A 205 5.99 -2.92 -1.03
N GLY A 206 6.98 -3.41 -1.74
CA GLY A 206 7.30 -2.96 -3.09
C GLY A 206 8.28 -1.80 -3.12
N GLY A 207 8.34 -1.08 -4.23
CA GLY A 207 9.26 0.04 -4.42
C GLY A 207 9.54 0.37 -5.89
N ILE A 208 10.77 0.79 -6.17
CA ILE A 208 11.28 0.96 -7.55
C ILE A 208 11.18 -0.37 -8.34
N PRO A 209 11.35 -0.38 -9.68
CA PRO A 209 11.07 -1.56 -10.50
C PRO A 209 11.65 -2.90 -10.00
N VAL A 210 12.87 -2.92 -9.46
CA VAL A 210 13.48 -4.16 -8.92
C VAL A 210 12.75 -4.74 -7.71
N ALA A 211 12.02 -3.90 -6.96
CA ALA A 211 11.26 -4.26 -5.77
C ALA A 211 9.77 -4.52 -6.06
N ARG A 212 9.29 -4.39 -7.30
CA ARG A 212 7.88 -4.60 -7.66
C ARG A 212 7.40 -6.01 -7.32
N ASN A 213 6.49 -6.13 -6.35
CA ASN A 213 5.78 -7.38 -6.14
C ASN A 213 4.62 -7.54 -7.14
N ILE A 214 4.31 -8.79 -7.49
CA ILE A 214 3.10 -9.18 -8.21
C ILE A 214 2.24 -9.98 -7.23
N ILE A 215 1.08 -9.45 -6.85
CA ILE A 215 0.23 -9.98 -5.77
C ILE A 215 -1.15 -10.21 -6.36
N SER A 216 -1.46 -11.45 -6.76
CA SER A 216 -2.58 -11.74 -7.65
C SER A 216 -3.06 -13.17 -7.46
N GLY A 217 -4.34 -13.43 -7.77
CA GLY A 217 -4.93 -14.77 -7.67
C GLY A 217 -5.06 -15.32 -6.26
N ASN A 218 -5.00 -14.50 -5.21
CA ASN A 218 -5.29 -14.93 -3.85
C ASN A 218 -6.82 -14.97 -3.62
N ASN A 219 -7.30 -15.82 -2.70
CA ASN A 219 -8.74 -16.02 -2.46
C ASN A 219 -9.40 -14.83 -1.72
N GLY A 220 -8.64 -14.11 -0.91
CA GLY A 220 -9.04 -12.93 -0.14
C GLY A 220 -8.34 -11.67 -0.65
N ALA A 221 -7.92 -10.80 0.26
CA ALA A 221 -7.25 -9.56 -0.12
C ALA A 221 -5.84 -9.80 -0.71
N GLY A 222 -5.40 -8.91 -1.60
CA GLY A 222 -4.02 -8.89 -2.06
C GLY A 222 -3.07 -8.52 -0.92
N ILE A 223 -3.29 -7.35 -0.32
CA ILE A 223 -2.56 -6.85 0.85
C ILE A 223 -3.57 -6.44 1.93
N SER A 224 -3.40 -6.94 3.16
CA SER A 224 -4.18 -6.53 4.33
C SER A 224 -3.25 -5.89 5.36
N VAL A 225 -3.55 -4.67 5.80
CA VAL A 225 -2.76 -3.90 6.78
C VAL A 225 -3.66 -3.57 7.97
N ILE A 226 -3.35 -4.14 9.13
CA ILE A 226 -4.22 -4.09 10.32
C ILE A 226 -3.41 -3.56 11.51
N ASN A 227 -3.85 -2.49 12.14
CA ASN A 227 -3.18 -1.85 13.28
C ASN A 227 -1.69 -1.56 13.03
N SER A 228 -1.35 -1.16 11.80
CA SER A 228 0.02 -1.20 11.26
C SER A 228 0.39 0.13 10.60
N PRO A 229 0.60 1.20 11.40
CA PRO A 229 0.79 2.54 10.88
C PRO A 229 2.11 2.68 10.12
N LEU A 230 2.23 3.75 9.34
CA LEU A 230 3.45 4.10 8.58
C LEU A 230 3.88 3.03 7.57
N THR A 231 2.97 2.14 7.15
CA THR A 231 3.24 1.15 6.12
C THR A 231 3.30 1.83 4.74
N VAL A 232 4.32 1.51 3.94
CA VAL A 232 4.52 2.03 2.58
C VAL A 232 4.26 0.94 1.56
N ILE A 233 3.28 1.14 0.69
CA ILE A 233 2.91 0.21 -0.40
C ILE A 233 3.12 0.93 -1.72
N GLN A 234 4.16 0.57 -2.49
CA GLN A 234 4.56 1.29 -3.69
C GLN A 234 4.99 0.36 -4.82
N GLY A 235 4.70 0.76 -6.06
CA GLY A 235 5.24 0.10 -7.26
C GLY A 235 4.76 -1.32 -7.52
N ASN A 236 3.75 -1.81 -6.80
CA ASN A 236 3.25 -3.20 -6.91
C ASN A 236 2.19 -3.35 -7.99
N TYR A 237 2.06 -4.55 -8.56
CA TYR A 237 0.89 -4.94 -9.36
C TYR A 237 0.02 -5.89 -8.54
N ILE A 238 -1.24 -5.50 -8.33
CA ILE A 238 -2.17 -6.11 -7.41
C ILE A 238 -3.47 -6.45 -8.16
N GLY A 239 -3.73 -7.75 -8.31
CA GLY A 239 -4.85 -8.30 -9.11
C GLY A 239 -4.64 -8.29 -10.63
N ALA A 240 -3.44 -7.96 -11.11
CA ALA A 240 -3.10 -7.94 -12.54
C ALA A 240 -1.95 -8.91 -12.85
N SER A 241 -1.91 -9.38 -14.10
CA SER A 241 -0.77 -10.15 -14.65
C SER A 241 0.58 -9.47 -14.40
N PRO A 242 1.71 -10.22 -14.44
CA PRO A 242 3.03 -9.62 -14.33
C PRO A 242 3.28 -8.47 -15.33
N GLN A 243 2.70 -8.52 -16.53
CA GLN A 243 2.79 -7.45 -17.53
C GLN A 243 1.85 -6.25 -17.24
N GLY A 244 0.93 -6.39 -16.29
CA GLY A 244 -0.05 -5.38 -15.90
C GLY A 244 -1.15 -5.16 -16.94
N THR A 245 -1.38 -6.13 -17.83
CA THR A 245 -2.29 -6.00 -18.99
C THR A 245 -3.47 -6.97 -19.00
N ALA A 246 -3.45 -8.01 -18.16
CA ALA A 246 -4.55 -8.97 -18.02
C ALA A 246 -5.01 -9.07 -16.55
N ALA A 247 -6.28 -9.44 -16.36
CA ALA A 247 -6.89 -9.66 -15.06
C ALA A 247 -6.38 -10.96 -14.44
N LEU A 248 -5.84 -10.89 -13.21
CA LEU A 248 -5.54 -12.03 -12.35
C LEU A 248 -5.97 -11.68 -10.91
N GLY A 249 -7.21 -11.21 -10.79
CA GLY A 249 -7.76 -10.63 -9.57
C GLY A 249 -7.51 -11.43 -8.30
N ASN A 250 -7.38 -10.72 -7.17
CA ASN A 250 -7.61 -11.35 -5.87
C ASN A 250 -9.13 -11.43 -5.62
N GLY A 251 -9.57 -12.36 -4.77
CA GLY A 251 -11.00 -12.57 -4.51
C GLY A 251 -11.64 -11.49 -3.63
N GLY A 252 -10.86 -10.81 -2.79
CA GLY A 252 -11.28 -9.65 -2.00
C GLY A 252 -10.70 -8.34 -2.52
N ASP A 253 -10.41 -7.41 -1.61
CA ASP A 253 -9.82 -6.11 -1.95
C ASP A 253 -8.39 -6.25 -2.51
N GLY A 254 -7.98 -5.31 -3.35
CA GLY A 254 -6.57 -5.19 -3.73
C GLY A 254 -5.71 -4.87 -2.51
N VAL A 255 -6.05 -3.78 -1.82
CA VAL A 255 -5.41 -3.35 -0.57
C VAL A 255 -6.48 -2.97 0.46
N PHE A 256 -6.44 -3.56 1.64
CA PHE A 256 -7.34 -3.24 2.75
C PHE A 256 -6.55 -2.72 3.96
N LEU A 257 -6.95 -1.56 4.49
CA LEU A 257 -6.42 -0.96 5.72
C LEU A 257 -7.50 -0.95 6.81
N SER A 258 -7.12 -1.30 8.04
CA SER A 258 -7.94 -1.12 9.23
C SER A 258 -7.05 -0.73 10.42
N GLY A 259 -7.43 0.28 11.19
CA GLY A 259 -6.65 0.74 12.35
C GLY A 259 -5.25 1.24 11.98
N SER A 260 -5.00 1.57 10.70
CA SER A 260 -3.66 1.79 10.17
C SER A 260 -3.52 3.19 9.63
N ASP A 261 -2.81 4.02 10.40
CA ASP A 261 -2.67 5.44 10.14
C ASP A 261 -1.37 5.78 9.40
N LEU A 262 -1.33 6.95 8.77
CA LEU A 262 -0.11 7.52 8.18
C LEU A 262 0.58 6.60 7.15
N CYS A 263 -0.17 5.66 6.57
CA CYS A 263 0.32 4.79 5.51
C CYS A 263 0.41 5.56 4.19
N THR A 264 1.33 5.12 3.34
CA THR A 264 1.52 5.69 1.99
C THR A 264 1.29 4.62 0.94
N LEU A 265 0.22 4.78 0.15
CA LEU A 265 -0.10 3.93 -0.99
C LEU A 265 0.19 4.69 -2.27
N GLY A 266 1.26 4.30 -2.94
CA GLY A 266 1.74 4.96 -4.15
C GLY A 266 2.70 6.13 -3.86
N GLY A 267 2.83 7.07 -4.78
CA GLY A 267 3.75 8.20 -4.63
C GLY A 267 3.97 8.99 -5.92
N GLN A 268 4.97 9.88 -5.91
CA GLN A 268 5.34 10.64 -7.09
C GLN A 268 6.09 9.77 -8.10
N GLY A 269 5.76 9.91 -9.38
CA GLY A 269 6.43 9.22 -10.48
C GLY A 269 5.89 7.84 -10.79
N VAL A 270 6.30 7.30 -11.95
CA VAL A 270 5.81 6.00 -12.46
C VAL A 270 6.32 4.80 -11.65
N GLN A 271 7.41 4.97 -10.89
CA GLN A 271 8.05 3.90 -10.14
C GLN A 271 7.34 3.60 -8.82
N ALA A 272 6.79 4.62 -8.14
CA ALA A 272 6.04 4.45 -6.91
C ALA A 272 4.60 3.99 -7.13
N ARG A 273 4.09 4.06 -8.36
CA ARG A 273 2.70 3.76 -8.71
C ARG A 273 2.36 2.29 -8.49
N ASN A 274 1.34 2.02 -7.69
CA ASN A 274 0.68 0.72 -7.72
C ASN A 274 -0.30 0.63 -8.89
N VAL A 275 -0.44 -0.57 -9.45
CA VAL A 275 -1.50 -0.94 -10.40
C VAL A 275 -2.42 -1.89 -9.64
N ILE A 276 -3.64 -1.45 -9.35
CA ILE A 276 -4.59 -2.13 -8.47
C ILE A 276 -5.88 -2.36 -9.26
N ALA A 277 -6.05 -3.57 -9.74
CA ALA A 277 -6.98 -3.84 -10.83
C ALA A 277 -7.55 -5.26 -10.76
N ALA A 278 -8.75 -5.45 -11.31
CA ALA A 278 -9.45 -6.73 -11.44
C ALA A 278 -9.70 -7.48 -10.13
N ASN A 279 -9.62 -6.82 -8.96
CA ASN A 279 -9.93 -7.45 -7.69
C ASN A 279 -11.45 -7.63 -7.52
N GLY A 280 -11.85 -8.72 -6.86
CA GLY A 280 -13.27 -9.06 -6.66
C GLY A 280 -14.00 -8.13 -5.68
N GLY A 281 -13.24 -7.50 -4.78
CA GLY A 281 -13.69 -6.41 -3.91
C GLY A 281 -13.19 -5.05 -4.39
N GLU A 282 -12.83 -4.20 -3.44
CA GLU A 282 -12.40 -2.83 -3.71
C GLU A 282 -10.98 -2.78 -4.25
N GLY A 283 -10.66 -1.73 -5.02
CA GLY A 283 -9.27 -1.45 -5.33
C GLY A 283 -8.50 -1.20 -4.03
N ILE A 284 -8.92 -0.18 -3.28
CA ILE A 284 -8.40 0.15 -1.95
C ILE A 284 -9.57 0.34 -0.99
N GLY A 285 -9.61 -0.43 0.09
CA GLY A 285 -10.55 -0.28 1.20
C GLY A 285 -9.89 0.38 2.42
N LEU A 286 -10.50 1.43 2.96
CA LEU A 286 -10.15 2.04 4.25
C LEU A 286 -11.26 1.75 5.26
N GLY A 287 -10.97 0.87 6.21
CA GLY A 287 -11.83 0.59 7.36
C GLY A 287 -11.47 1.44 8.58
N ASN A 288 -12.29 1.32 9.63
CA ASN A 288 -12.18 2.02 10.92
C ASN A 288 -10.78 2.39 11.37
N GLY A 289 -10.61 3.64 11.81
CA GLY A 289 -9.34 4.13 12.37
C GLY A 289 -8.17 4.03 11.40
N SER A 290 -8.42 4.16 10.10
CA SER A 290 -7.36 4.29 9.09
C SER A 290 -7.27 5.76 8.67
N ASP A 291 -6.64 6.55 9.52
CA ASP A 291 -6.62 8.00 9.42
C ASP A 291 -5.31 8.52 8.82
N ASN A 292 -5.35 9.73 8.26
CA ASN A 292 -4.16 10.45 7.79
C ASN A 292 -3.32 9.69 6.74
N ASN A 293 -3.94 8.79 5.96
CA ASN A 293 -3.25 8.03 4.93
C ASN A 293 -3.11 8.85 3.64
N LEU A 294 -2.00 8.62 2.93
CA LEU A 294 -1.74 9.21 1.62
C LEU A 294 -1.93 8.15 0.53
N ILE A 295 -2.97 8.30 -0.29
CA ILE A 295 -3.20 7.48 -1.47
C ILE A 295 -2.89 8.33 -2.70
N SER A 296 -1.74 8.12 -3.33
CA SER A 296 -1.33 8.99 -4.44
C SER A 296 -0.70 8.32 -5.65
N GLY A 297 -1.02 8.83 -6.84
CA GLY A 297 -0.35 8.43 -8.08
C GLY A 297 -0.63 6.99 -8.55
N ASN A 298 -1.61 6.30 -7.96
CA ASN A 298 -1.97 4.92 -8.28
C ASN A 298 -2.81 4.82 -9.55
N PHE A 299 -2.75 3.65 -10.19
CA PHE A 299 -3.69 3.24 -11.24
C PHE A 299 -4.65 2.23 -10.65
N ILE A 300 -5.94 2.57 -10.64
CA ILE A 300 -6.99 1.83 -9.95
C ILE A 300 -8.11 1.53 -10.95
N GLY A 301 -8.42 0.24 -11.14
CA GLY A 301 -9.38 -0.22 -12.16
C GLY A 301 -8.84 -0.16 -13.60
N VAL A 302 -7.58 0.20 -13.77
CA VAL A 302 -6.89 0.26 -15.07
C VAL A 302 -5.58 -0.49 -15.04
N GLY A 303 -5.24 -1.12 -16.16
CA GLY A 303 -3.94 -1.78 -16.34
C GLY A 303 -2.78 -0.81 -16.31
N ALA A 304 -1.56 -1.34 -16.31
CA ALA A 304 -0.35 -0.59 -16.04
C ALA A 304 -0.07 0.56 -17.05
N ASN A 305 -0.60 0.44 -18.27
CA ASN A 305 -0.51 1.50 -19.29
C ASN A 305 -1.56 2.62 -19.12
N GLY A 306 -2.46 2.50 -18.13
CA GLY A 306 -3.54 3.43 -17.82
C GLY A 306 -4.69 3.43 -18.83
N LYS A 307 -4.72 2.49 -19.78
CA LYS A 307 -5.70 2.45 -20.87
C LYS A 307 -6.54 1.19 -20.87
N ILE A 308 -5.96 0.06 -20.47
CA ILE A 308 -6.67 -1.21 -20.41
C ILE A 308 -7.65 -1.15 -19.24
N SER A 309 -8.91 -1.48 -19.50
CA SER A 309 -9.94 -1.62 -18.46
C SER A 309 -9.71 -2.92 -17.70
N LEU A 310 -9.54 -2.83 -16.39
CA LEU A 310 -9.38 -3.95 -15.47
C LEU A 310 -10.03 -3.54 -14.13
N GLY A 311 -11.32 -3.22 -14.18
CA GLY A 311 -12.09 -2.69 -13.06
C GLY A 311 -12.03 -3.53 -11.79
N ASN A 312 -12.09 -2.88 -10.62
CA ASN A 312 -12.45 -3.52 -9.36
C ASN A 312 -13.96 -3.33 -9.12
N GLN A 313 -14.46 -3.69 -7.92
CA GLN A 313 -15.81 -3.34 -7.50
C GLN A 313 -15.98 -1.82 -7.45
N ASN A 314 -15.41 -1.13 -6.47
CA ASN A 314 -15.19 0.32 -6.46
C ASN A 314 -13.69 0.61 -6.57
N GLY A 315 -13.34 1.84 -6.94
CA GLY A 315 -11.93 2.24 -6.98
C GLY A 315 -11.33 2.32 -5.59
N ILE A 316 -11.86 3.24 -4.78
CA ILE A 316 -11.50 3.42 -3.37
C ILE A 316 -12.77 3.47 -2.55
N PHE A 317 -12.85 2.66 -1.51
CA PHE A 317 -13.96 2.63 -0.56
C PHE A 317 -13.49 3.05 0.82
N ILE A 318 -14.22 3.97 1.45
CA ILE A 318 -13.96 4.45 2.80
C ILE A 318 -15.20 4.14 3.64
N SER A 319 -15.03 3.35 4.69
CA SER A 319 -16.16 2.96 5.53
C SER A 319 -15.80 2.88 7.00
N GLY A 320 -16.62 3.54 7.81
CA GLY A 320 -16.78 3.29 9.23
C GLY A 320 -17.76 2.15 9.48
N ALA A 321 -17.42 1.29 10.44
CA ALA A 321 -18.26 0.20 10.95
C ALA A 321 -18.25 0.17 12.49
N PHE A 322 -19.31 -0.37 13.09
CA PHE A 322 -19.35 -0.82 14.50
C PHE A 322 -18.87 0.18 15.58
N SER A 323 -19.64 1.26 15.80
CA SER A 323 -19.49 2.18 16.95
C SER A 323 -18.14 2.91 17.07
N GLN A 324 -17.25 2.78 16.09
CA GLN A 324 -15.99 3.50 15.99
C GLN A 324 -16.07 4.59 14.93
N SER A 325 -15.29 5.66 15.10
CA SER A 325 -15.12 6.70 14.09
C SER A 325 -14.69 6.10 12.75
N GLY A 326 -15.41 6.43 11.68
CA GLY A 326 -14.96 6.15 10.32
C GLY A 326 -13.63 6.86 10.01
N PRO A 327 -12.90 6.43 8.96
CA PRO A 327 -11.62 7.01 8.55
C PRO A 327 -11.64 8.52 8.31
N LYS A 328 -10.61 9.20 8.80
CA LYS A 328 -10.49 10.66 8.73
C LYS A 328 -9.20 11.17 8.13
N SER A 329 -9.28 12.39 7.60
CA SER A 329 -8.09 13.16 7.18
C SER A 329 -7.23 12.44 6.13
N ASN A 330 -7.80 11.49 5.38
CA ASN A 330 -7.07 10.81 4.33
C ASN A 330 -6.93 11.71 3.10
N THR A 331 -5.76 11.70 2.49
CA THR A 331 -5.48 12.46 1.27
C THR A 331 -5.38 11.54 0.07
N ILE A 332 -6.36 11.63 -0.82
CA ILE A 332 -6.42 10.87 -2.06
C ILE A 332 -6.12 11.81 -3.22
N MET A 333 -4.94 11.69 -3.83
CA MET A 333 -4.56 12.63 -4.87
C MET A 333 -3.84 12.06 -6.08
N LYS A 334 -4.06 12.68 -7.24
CA LYS A 334 -3.35 12.36 -8.50
C LYS A 334 -3.46 10.89 -8.92
N ASN A 335 -4.46 10.16 -8.43
CA ASN A 335 -4.73 8.79 -8.85
C ASN A 335 -5.44 8.78 -10.20
N ARG A 336 -5.31 7.68 -10.93
CA ARG A 336 -6.09 7.39 -12.13
C ARG A 336 -7.05 6.26 -11.79
N ILE A 337 -8.33 6.61 -11.63
CA ILE A 337 -9.37 5.73 -11.12
C ILE A 337 -10.41 5.57 -12.21
N GLY A 338 -10.65 4.35 -12.68
CA GLY A 338 -11.66 4.18 -13.71
C GLY A 338 -11.96 2.75 -14.09
N ASN A 339 -13.09 2.56 -14.76
CA ASN A 339 -13.62 1.25 -15.17
C ASN A 339 -13.99 0.30 -14.04
N ASN A 340 -14.15 0.80 -12.80
CA ASN A 340 -14.70 -0.01 -11.72
C ASN A 340 -16.20 -0.23 -11.95
N SER A 341 -16.77 -1.34 -11.47
CA SER A 341 -18.19 -1.64 -11.67
C SER A 341 -19.13 -0.75 -10.85
N GLY A 342 -18.65 -0.22 -9.74
CA GLY A 342 -19.30 0.73 -8.84
C GLY A 342 -18.68 2.12 -9.00
N ALA A 343 -18.50 2.83 -7.89
CA ALA A 343 -18.00 4.20 -7.87
C ALA A 343 -16.48 4.30 -8.00
N GLY A 344 -16.00 5.49 -8.40
CA GLY A 344 -14.57 5.79 -8.38
C GLY A 344 -14.03 5.88 -6.95
N ILE A 345 -14.61 6.77 -6.14
CA ILE A 345 -14.38 6.90 -4.70
C ILE A 345 -15.75 6.87 -4.03
N TRP A 346 -15.94 6.02 -3.03
CA TRP A 346 -17.17 5.96 -2.26
C TRP A 346 -16.87 6.03 -0.78
N ILE A 347 -17.59 6.91 -0.07
CA ILE A 347 -17.62 6.91 1.38
C ILE A 347 -19.00 6.41 1.82
N GLN A 348 -19.04 5.40 2.67
CA GLN A 348 -20.29 4.92 3.27
C GLN A 348 -20.05 4.47 4.71
N ASP A 349 -20.73 5.12 5.66
CA ASP A 349 -20.75 4.72 7.05
C ASP A 349 -22.10 4.10 7.44
N VAL A 350 -22.06 3.01 8.22
CA VAL A 350 -23.27 2.31 8.70
C VAL A 350 -23.74 2.80 10.08
N THR A 351 -23.07 3.79 10.66
CA THR A 351 -23.37 4.39 11.99
C THR A 351 -23.17 5.91 11.96
N ASN A 352 -23.61 6.63 13.00
CA ASN A 352 -23.41 8.09 13.14
C ASN A 352 -21.94 8.50 13.44
N THR A 353 -20.99 7.63 13.13
CA THR A 353 -19.56 7.82 13.37
C THR A 353 -18.87 8.02 12.02
N TYR A 354 -19.07 9.20 11.45
CA TYR A 354 -18.77 9.47 10.05
C TYR A 354 -17.28 9.52 9.72
N SER A 355 -16.97 9.11 8.50
CA SER A 355 -15.70 9.29 7.80
C SER A 355 -15.63 10.73 7.29
N THR A 356 -14.88 11.59 7.98
CA THR A 356 -14.83 13.04 7.72
C THR A 356 -13.45 13.49 7.26
N ASP A 357 -13.38 14.72 6.76
CA ASP A 357 -12.11 15.40 6.48
C ASP A 357 -11.24 14.72 5.41
N ASN A 358 -11.81 13.79 4.64
CA ASN A 358 -11.11 13.12 3.56
C ASN A 358 -11.01 14.05 2.33
N ALA A 359 -9.79 14.28 1.84
CA ALA A 359 -9.51 15.22 0.77
C ALA A 359 -9.22 14.51 -0.56
N PHE A 360 -9.93 14.89 -1.61
CA PHE A 360 -9.80 14.31 -2.95
C PHE A 360 -9.29 15.38 -3.92
N SER A 361 -8.02 15.29 -4.34
CA SER A 361 -7.40 16.33 -5.16
C SER A 361 -6.73 15.79 -6.42
N SER A 362 -7.05 16.39 -7.56
CA SER A 362 -6.42 16.15 -8.86
C SER A 362 -6.46 14.69 -9.32
N ASN A 363 -7.44 13.91 -8.84
CA ASN A 363 -7.68 12.55 -9.32
C ASN A 363 -8.27 12.58 -10.74
N SER A 364 -7.83 11.66 -11.59
CA SER A 364 -8.39 11.41 -12.92
C SER A 364 -9.40 10.29 -12.78
N ILE A 365 -10.68 10.64 -12.63
CA ILE A 365 -11.78 9.71 -12.36
C ILE A 365 -12.64 9.58 -13.62
N PHE A 366 -12.85 8.37 -14.15
CA PHE A 366 -13.56 8.17 -15.42
C PHE A 366 -14.07 6.74 -15.66
N SER A 367 -15.16 6.62 -16.41
CA SER A 367 -15.74 5.36 -16.87
C SER A 367 -16.05 4.37 -15.75
N ASN A 368 -16.37 4.83 -14.55
CA ASN A 368 -16.89 3.95 -13.49
C ASN A 368 -18.38 3.63 -13.73
N GLY A 369 -18.88 2.54 -13.17
CA GLY A 369 -20.26 2.08 -13.36
C GLY A 369 -21.29 2.85 -12.53
N ALA A 370 -20.85 3.50 -11.45
CA ALA A 370 -21.62 4.45 -10.66
C ALA A 370 -20.93 5.84 -10.66
N LEU A 371 -21.18 6.67 -9.65
CA LEU A 371 -20.59 8.02 -9.55
C LEU A 371 -19.06 8.00 -9.48
N GLY A 372 -18.45 9.09 -9.94
CA GLY A 372 -17.01 9.27 -9.78
C GLY A 372 -16.59 9.44 -8.32
N ILE A 373 -17.37 10.20 -7.56
CA ILE A 373 -17.26 10.36 -6.11
C ILE A 373 -18.68 10.24 -5.59
N ASP A 374 -18.90 9.35 -4.64
CA ASP A 374 -20.18 9.11 -3.96
C ASP A 374 -19.99 9.34 -2.46
N LEU A 375 -20.77 10.25 -1.89
CA LEU A 375 -20.85 10.47 -0.45
C LEU A 375 -22.17 9.88 0.04
N ARG A 376 -22.07 8.77 0.79
CA ARG A 376 -23.16 8.07 1.51
C ARG A 376 -23.99 7.13 0.65
N ALA A 377 -25.18 7.58 0.22
CA ALA A 377 -26.19 6.74 -0.41
C ALA A 377 -26.09 6.87 -1.93
N PRO A 378 -26.35 5.79 -2.69
CA PRO A 378 -26.20 5.81 -4.15
C PRO A 378 -26.86 7.02 -4.81
N GLY A 379 -26.05 7.86 -5.44
CA GLY A 379 -26.50 9.08 -6.11
C GLY A 379 -25.96 10.36 -5.47
N ALA A 380 -25.97 11.45 -6.25
CA ALA A 380 -25.34 12.69 -5.80
C ALA A 380 -26.17 13.33 -4.68
N SER A 381 -25.51 13.68 -3.58
CA SER A 381 -26.05 14.45 -2.48
C SER A 381 -26.53 15.83 -2.97
N GLY A 382 -27.66 16.30 -2.44
CA GLY A 382 -28.23 17.59 -2.86
C GLY A 382 -27.54 18.76 -2.17
N ASN A 383 -27.35 19.89 -2.87
CA ASN A 383 -26.86 21.09 -2.21
C ASN A 383 -27.93 21.72 -1.30
N ASP A 384 -27.58 22.09 -0.06
CA ASP A 384 -28.45 22.78 0.90
C ASP A 384 -27.93 24.20 1.27
N PRO A 385 -28.80 25.14 1.73
CA PRO A 385 -28.36 26.48 2.13
C PRO A 385 -27.44 26.47 3.36
N GLY A 386 -26.19 26.90 3.16
CA GLY A 386 -25.19 27.07 4.20
C GLY A 386 -24.41 25.80 4.54
N ASP A 387 -24.70 24.67 3.87
CA ASP A 387 -24.04 23.38 4.08
C ASP A 387 -24.08 22.98 5.55
N GLY A 388 -25.32 22.86 6.03
CA GLY A 388 -25.68 22.52 7.41
C GLY A 388 -25.61 21.02 7.68
N ASP A 389 -25.21 20.23 6.69
CA ASP A 389 -25.20 18.79 6.74
C ASP A 389 -24.14 18.22 7.69
N THR A 390 -24.42 16.99 8.12
CA THR A 390 -23.50 16.14 8.88
C THR A 390 -23.44 14.79 8.18
N GLY A 391 -22.31 14.10 8.24
CA GLY A 391 -22.14 12.85 7.52
C GLY A 391 -20.72 12.68 6.98
N GLU A 392 -20.61 11.76 6.04
CA GLU A 392 -19.45 11.50 5.20
C GLU A 392 -18.95 12.82 4.59
N ASN A 393 -17.74 13.25 4.96
CA ASN A 393 -17.17 14.55 4.56
C ASN A 393 -18.11 15.75 4.82
N GLY A 394 -19.03 15.64 5.79
CA GLY A 394 -20.05 16.64 6.05
C GLY A 394 -21.04 16.83 4.89
N MET A 395 -21.09 15.91 3.92
CA MET A 395 -21.84 16.01 2.66
C MET A 395 -21.61 17.34 1.91
N GLN A 396 -20.38 17.87 2.02
CA GLN A 396 -19.96 19.16 1.45
C GLN A 396 -20.59 19.47 0.09
N ASN A 397 -21.26 20.63 0.01
CA ASN A 397 -21.87 21.11 -1.23
C ASN A 397 -20.84 21.22 -2.36
N TYR A 398 -21.23 20.80 -3.57
CA TYR A 398 -20.43 20.95 -4.78
C TYR A 398 -20.72 22.28 -5.52
N PRO A 399 -19.79 22.77 -6.36
CA PRO A 399 -20.00 23.98 -7.14
C PRO A 399 -21.14 23.82 -8.17
N VAL A 400 -21.93 24.87 -8.39
CA VAL A 400 -22.93 24.93 -9.48
C VAL A 400 -22.36 25.70 -10.67
N LEU A 401 -22.27 25.03 -11.84
CA LEU A 401 -21.68 25.61 -13.05
C LEU A 401 -22.74 26.27 -13.95
N ASN A 402 -22.77 27.60 -13.96
CA ASN A 402 -23.72 28.38 -14.75
C ASN A 402 -23.30 28.55 -16.22
N SER A 403 -21.99 28.53 -16.50
CA SER A 403 -21.46 28.73 -17.85
C SER A 403 -20.11 28.01 -18.00
N ALA A 404 -19.92 27.35 -19.14
CA ALA A 404 -18.63 26.86 -19.60
C ALA A 404 -18.48 27.25 -21.07
N LYS A 405 -17.56 28.17 -21.38
CA LYS A 405 -17.33 28.68 -22.73
C LYS A 405 -15.91 28.46 -23.16
N LYS A 406 -15.72 27.92 -24.36
CA LYS A 406 -14.42 27.79 -24.99
C LYS A 406 -13.84 29.17 -25.28
N THR A 407 -12.53 29.30 -25.16
CA THR A 407 -11.76 30.47 -25.60
C THR A 407 -10.73 30.02 -26.64
N ALA A 408 -10.04 30.96 -27.28
CA ALA A 408 -8.98 30.63 -28.25
C ALA A 408 -7.88 29.74 -27.64
N THR A 409 -7.60 29.89 -26.34
CA THR A 409 -6.49 29.22 -25.64
C THR A 409 -6.94 28.18 -24.61
N GLY A 410 -8.24 28.04 -24.34
CA GLY A 410 -8.77 27.08 -23.37
C GLY A 410 -10.25 27.29 -23.08
N ALA A 411 -10.60 27.61 -21.83
CA ALA A 411 -12.00 27.80 -21.43
C ALA A 411 -12.16 28.81 -20.28
N THR A 412 -13.33 29.44 -20.23
CA THR A 412 -13.83 30.23 -19.08
C THR A 412 -15.05 29.54 -18.49
N ILE A 413 -15.01 29.28 -17.19
CA ILE A 413 -16.06 28.61 -16.42
C ILE A 413 -16.54 29.58 -15.34
N LYS A 414 -17.85 29.74 -15.21
CA LYS A 414 -18.49 30.60 -14.20
C LYS A 414 -19.51 29.81 -13.42
N GLY A 415 -19.65 30.13 -12.15
CA GLY A 415 -20.57 29.45 -11.26
C GLY A 415 -20.63 30.10 -9.89
N ALA A 416 -21.25 29.38 -8.97
CA ALA A 416 -21.28 29.72 -7.57
C ALA A 416 -21.12 28.47 -6.71
N LEU A 417 -20.64 28.68 -5.48
CA LEU A 417 -20.70 27.72 -4.40
C LEU A 417 -21.56 28.33 -3.30
N ASN A 418 -22.44 27.54 -2.68
CA ASN A 418 -23.04 27.87 -1.40
C ASN A 418 -22.54 26.82 -0.39
N SER A 419 -21.86 27.23 0.66
CA SER A 419 -21.38 26.34 1.72
C SER A 419 -21.24 27.11 3.05
N LYS A 420 -20.48 26.62 4.03
CA LYS A 420 -20.41 27.23 5.36
C LYS A 420 -19.93 28.68 5.29
N ALA A 421 -20.64 29.55 6.00
CA ALA A 421 -20.39 30.99 6.01
C ALA A 421 -18.94 31.31 6.39
N ASN A 422 -18.33 32.24 5.65
CA ASN A 422 -16.92 32.64 5.82
C ASN A 422 -15.88 31.52 5.62
N GLY A 423 -16.29 30.33 5.16
CA GLY A 423 -15.40 29.23 4.83
C GLY A 423 -14.59 29.51 3.56
N THR A 424 -13.37 28.97 3.49
CA THR A 424 -12.54 29.01 2.27
C THR A 424 -12.51 27.64 1.63
N TYR A 425 -12.67 27.61 0.31
CA TYR A 425 -12.80 26.38 -0.47
C TYR A 425 -11.88 26.40 -1.68
N GLN A 426 -11.21 25.29 -1.92
CA GLN A 426 -10.49 25.02 -3.16
C GLN A 426 -11.45 24.34 -4.13
N LEU A 427 -11.75 25.03 -5.22
CA LEU A 427 -12.51 24.47 -6.33
C LEU A 427 -11.55 23.82 -7.32
N GLU A 428 -11.77 22.55 -7.66
CA GLU A 428 -11.03 21.87 -8.72
C GLU A 428 -11.94 21.62 -9.92
N PHE A 429 -11.45 21.92 -11.13
CA PHE A 429 -12.23 21.82 -12.36
C PHE A 429 -11.68 20.70 -13.25
N PHE A 430 -12.59 19.95 -13.88
CA PHE A 430 -12.26 18.80 -14.69
C PHE A 430 -13.00 18.82 -16.02
N ALA A 431 -12.44 18.13 -17.02
CA ALA A 431 -13.11 17.83 -18.26
C ALA A 431 -13.24 16.32 -18.48
N ALA A 432 -14.37 15.90 -19.05
CA ALA A 432 -14.62 14.55 -19.52
C ALA A 432 -15.06 14.56 -21.00
N ALA A 433 -15.03 13.40 -21.65
CA ALA A 433 -15.46 13.29 -23.05
C ALA A 433 -16.97 13.54 -23.20
N ALA A 434 -17.75 13.03 -22.25
CA ALA A 434 -19.18 13.23 -22.10
C ALA A 434 -19.50 13.39 -20.62
N CYS A 435 -20.72 13.81 -20.33
CA CYS A 435 -21.26 13.78 -18.96
C CYS A 435 -21.45 12.33 -18.52
N ASP A 436 -21.28 12.07 -17.23
CA ASP A 436 -21.71 10.81 -16.64
C ASP A 436 -23.23 10.61 -16.78
N ALA A 437 -23.68 9.35 -16.78
CA ALA A 437 -25.10 9.00 -16.91
C ALA A 437 -25.96 9.56 -15.78
N SER A 438 -25.38 9.78 -14.59
CA SER A 438 -26.05 10.42 -13.45
C SER A 438 -26.33 11.91 -13.66
N GLY A 439 -25.69 12.56 -14.63
CA GLY A 439 -25.67 14.02 -14.77
C GLY A 439 -24.61 14.72 -13.92
N ASN A 440 -23.94 14.01 -13.00
CA ASN A 440 -22.90 14.54 -12.11
C ASN A 440 -21.56 13.85 -12.38
N GLY A 441 -20.49 14.62 -12.52
CA GLY A 441 -19.18 14.03 -12.82
C GLY A 441 -19.11 13.37 -14.22
N GLU A 442 -18.11 12.54 -14.49
CA GLU A 442 -16.89 12.36 -13.69
C GLU A 442 -15.81 13.38 -14.09
N GLY A 443 -14.62 13.28 -13.50
CA GLY A 443 -13.50 14.21 -13.70
C GLY A 443 -12.27 13.58 -14.34
N LYS A 444 -12.29 13.30 -15.65
CA LYS A 444 -11.16 12.60 -16.30
C LYS A 444 -9.89 13.44 -16.39
N LYS A 445 -10.00 14.72 -16.77
CA LYS A 445 -8.86 15.60 -17.04
C LYS A 445 -8.89 16.81 -16.13
N PHE A 446 -7.95 16.89 -15.19
CA PHE A 446 -7.77 18.06 -14.34
C PHE A 446 -7.43 19.33 -15.16
N LEU A 447 -8.24 20.38 -15.02
CA LEU A 447 -8.13 21.66 -15.71
C LEU A 447 -7.41 22.73 -14.90
N GLY A 448 -7.40 22.60 -13.59
CA GLY A 448 -6.81 23.55 -12.65
C GLY A 448 -7.72 23.79 -11.44
N LYS A 449 -7.33 24.75 -10.62
CA LYS A 449 -7.99 25.04 -9.34
C LYS A 449 -8.10 26.53 -9.06
N LEU A 450 -9.04 26.89 -8.18
CA LEU A 450 -9.30 28.26 -7.73
C LEU A 450 -9.74 28.23 -6.27
N ASN A 451 -9.16 29.07 -5.43
CA ASN A 451 -9.67 29.27 -4.07
C ASN A 451 -10.77 30.35 -4.07
N VAL A 452 -11.83 30.11 -3.31
CA VAL A 452 -12.93 31.05 -3.09
C VAL A 452 -13.24 31.13 -1.59
N THR A 453 -13.76 32.26 -1.14
CA THR A 453 -14.23 32.43 0.24
C THR A 453 -15.72 32.76 0.20
N ALA A 454 -16.52 31.98 0.92
CA ALA A 454 -17.94 32.21 1.09
C ALA A 454 -18.19 33.48 1.91
N ASP A 455 -19.23 34.24 1.58
CA ASP A 455 -19.68 35.37 2.39
C ASP A 455 -20.38 34.93 3.68
N ALA A 456 -20.91 35.89 4.43
CA ALA A 456 -21.66 35.64 5.67
C ALA A 456 -22.96 34.85 5.46
N SER A 457 -23.44 34.73 4.22
CA SER A 457 -24.59 33.91 3.83
C SER A 457 -24.17 32.60 3.16
N GLY A 458 -22.88 32.26 3.17
CA GLY A 458 -22.35 31.03 2.60
C GLY A 458 -22.08 31.10 1.09
N ASN A 459 -22.30 32.23 0.42
CA ASN A 459 -22.22 32.31 -1.04
C ASN A 459 -20.84 32.74 -1.53
N ALA A 460 -20.35 32.09 -2.59
CA ALA A 460 -19.17 32.50 -3.33
C ALA A 460 -19.41 32.39 -4.83
N SER A 461 -19.42 33.51 -5.55
CA SER A 461 -19.40 33.51 -7.03
C SER A 461 -17.97 33.39 -7.56
N PHE A 462 -17.79 32.74 -8.71
CA PHE A 462 -16.45 32.57 -9.28
C PHE A 462 -16.40 32.67 -10.80
N THR A 463 -15.22 33.03 -11.30
CA THR A 463 -14.84 32.89 -12.71
C THR A 463 -13.47 32.23 -12.77
N PHE A 464 -13.44 31.00 -13.28
CA PHE A 464 -12.23 30.24 -13.51
C PHE A 464 -11.83 30.29 -14.99
N LYS A 465 -10.54 30.46 -15.28
CA LYS A 465 -9.99 30.44 -16.63
C LYS A 465 -8.88 29.40 -16.68
N THR A 466 -8.91 28.55 -17.70
CA THR A 466 -7.84 27.57 -17.95
C THR A 466 -7.26 27.74 -19.34
N THR A 467 -5.95 27.52 -19.46
CA THR A 467 -5.22 27.40 -20.74
C THR A 467 -5.05 25.94 -21.15
N LYS A 468 -5.49 24.98 -20.33
CA LYS A 468 -5.51 23.58 -20.73
C LYS A 468 -6.55 23.39 -21.82
N LYS A 469 -6.16 22.71 -22.90
CA LYS A 469 -7.04 22.45 -24.04
C LYS A 469 -8.29 21.67 -23.61
N VAL A 470 -9.47 22.23 -23.87
CA VAL A 470 -10.76 21.56 -23.75
C VAL A 470 -11.48 21.72 -25.09
N LYS A 471 -12.04 20.62 -25.61
CA LYS A 471 -12.77 20.65 -26.88
C LYS A 471 -14.22 21.07 -26.63
N GLN A 472 -14.79 21.82 -27.57
CA GLN A 472 -16.22 22.10 -27.58
C GLN A 472 -17.01 20.79 -27.55
N GLY A 473 -18.10 20.74 -26.79
CA GLY A 473 -18.89 19.53 -26.57
C GLY A 473 -18.40 18.63 -25.43
N GLN A 474 -17.21 18.86 -24.86
CA GLN A 474 -16.79 18.14 -23.66
C GLN A 474 -17.57 18.60 -22.43
N ALA A 475 -17.84 17.67 -21.52
CA ALA A 475 -18.41 17.99 -20.22
C ALA A 475 -17.33 18.60 -19.31
N VAL A 476 -17.74 19.60 -18.52
CA VAL A 476 -16.96 20.22 -17.45
C VAL A 476 -17.67 19.97 -16.13
N THR A 477 -16.91 19.59 -15.11
CA THR A 477 -17.39 19.32 -13.75
C THR A 477 -16.42 19.97 -12.76
N ALA A 478 -16.86 20.13 -11.51
CA ALA A 478 -16.02 20.65 -10.45
C ALA A 478 -16.29 19.97 -9.10
N THR A 479 -15.31 20.02 -8.21
CA THR A 479 -15.45 19.67 -6.79
C THR A 479 -15.12 20.89 -5.92
N ALA A 480 -15.58 20.89 -4.68
CA ALA A 480 -15.19 21.82 -3.64
C ALA A 480 -14.54 21.06 -2.49
N THR A 481 -13.42 21.58 -1.99
CA THR A 481 -12.70 21.04 -0.84
C THR A 481 -12.48 22.16 0.17
N GLU A 482 -12.84 21.96 1.42
CA GLU A 482 -12.61 22.94 2.48
C GLU A 482 -11.11 23.15 2.70
N VAL A 483 -10.70 24.40 2.94
CA VAL A 483 -9.32 24.80 3.23
C VAL A 483 -9.26 25.38 4.64
N VAL A 484 -8.51 24.74 5.53
CA VAL A 484 -8.30 25.23 6.91
C VAL A 484 -6.80 25.29 7.22
N SER A 485 -6.32 26.49 7.51
CA SER A 485 -4.90 26.76 7.86
C SER A 485 -3.86 26.22 6.85
N SER A 486 -4.28 25.88 5.61
CA SER A 486 -3.56 25.26 4.48
C SER A 486 -3.87 23.78 4.19
N ASP A 487 -4.52 23.08 5.10
CA ASP A 487 -4.95 21.70 4.90
C ASP A 487 -6.22 21.62 4.07
N LEU A 488 -6.26 20.64 3.16
CA LEU A 488 -7.44 20.29 2.40
C LEU A 488 -8.20 19.21 3.16
N ARG A 489 -9.52 19.35 3.26
CA ARG A 489 -10.39 18.37 3.91
C ARG A 489 -11.81 18.42 3.35
N SER A 490 -12.59 17.37 3.58
CA SER A 490 -14.01 17.30 3.27
C SER A 490 -14.33 17.70 1.83
N THR A 491 -13.91 16.87 0.87
CA THR A 491 -14.20 17.13 -0.55
C THR A 491 -15.62 16.68 -0.92
N SER A 492 -16.32 17.53 -1.66
CA SER A 492 -17.62 17.25 -2.26
C SER A 492 -17.54 16.16 -3.33
N GLU A 493 -18.71 15.65 -3.72
CA GLU A 493 -18.87 14.95 -4.99
C GLU A 493 -18.61 15.88 -6.19
N PHE A 494 -18.65 15.32 -7.41
CA PHE A 494 -18.61 16.14 -8.62
C PHE A 494 -19.92 16.88 -8.83
N SER A 495 -19.82 18.13 -9.26
CA SER A 495 -20.95 18.94 -9.70
C SER A 495 -21.73 18.30 -10.85
N GLN A 496 -22.95 18.80 -11.04
CA GLN A 496 -23.64 18.65 -12.31
C GLN A 496 -22.74 19.09 -13.47
N CYS A 497 -22.77 18.31 -14.54
CA CYS A 497 -21.93 18.55 -15.70
C CYS A 497 -22.44 19.75 -16.50
N ARG A 498 -21.51 20.53 -17.05
CA ARG A 498 -21.81 21.57 -18.03
C ARG A 498 -21.08 21.30 -19.33
N THR A 499 -21.82 21.16 -20.42
CA THR A 499 -21.22 21.05 -21.76
C THR A 499 -20.51 22.35 -22.13
N LEU A 500 -19.26 22.24 -22.55
CA LEU A 500 -18.47 23.37 -23.03
C LEU A 500 -19.03 23.85 -24.38
N GLN A 501 -19.49 25.10 -24.39
CA GLN A 501 -19.99 25.79 -25.58
C GLN A 501 -18.89 26.48 -26.37
#